data_AF-A0A0L0W795-F1
#
_entry.id   AF-A0A0L0W795-F1
#
_cell.length_a   1.000
_cell.length_b   1.000
_cell.length_c   1.000
_cell.angle_alpha   90.00
_cell.angle_beta   90.00
_cell.angle_gamma   90.00
#
_symmetry.space_group_name_H-M   'P 1'
#
loop_
_entity.id
_entity.type
_entity.pdbx_description
1 polymer ?
#
loop_
_entity_poly.entity_id
_entity_poly.type
_entity_poly.pdbx_seq_one_letter_code
_entity_poly.pdbx_strand_id
1 'polypeptide(L)'
;MKLRYTPIQMKCFAAEEQESPYHEKIKQFESLEGSLFIVGTLHSMLAPVAAMIKYIDPSVKINYIMTDAGALPIHFSKTVKDLKAKGIIENTITVGHSFGGDMECVNIYTGIIASKEVLNSDITIITMGPGIVGTDTKYGFTGIEQGYIIDAINSLGGTSIAIPRISFADKRERHKGISHHSITILNEIVKSRTNVVMPKINDENMKYLNKQITDVNLDDKHRIIYEDGEQIKEALNKYNLKIKTMGRGYEEDKEFFTTLGAVGKSAINLLKDRL
;
A
#
# COMPACT_ATOMS: atom_id res chain seq x y z
N MET A 1 14.21 -8.30 -11.68
CA MET A 1 13.23 -8.79 -12.64
C MET A 1 13.33 -10.31 -12.71
N LYS A 2 12.20 -11.05 -12.65
CA LYS A 2 12.15 -12.47 -13.05
C LYS A 2 12.31 -12.49 -14.58
N LEU A 3 13.54 -12.55 -15.09
CA LEU A 3 13.91 -12.41 -16.51
C LEU A 3 13.53 -13.64 -17.34
N ARG A 4 12.22 -13.94 -17.46
CA ARG A 4 11.72 -15.16 -18.11
C ARG A 4 12.20 -15.28 -19.56
N TYR A 5 12.60 -16.48 -19.95
CA TYR A 5 13.11 -16.85 -21.28
C TYR A 5 14.41 -16.16 -21.70
N THR A 6 15.17 -15.60 -20.75
CA THR A 6 16.52 -15.10 -21.00
C THR A 6 17.57 -16.07 -20.43
N PRO A 7 18.82 -16.06 -20.93
CA PRO A 7 19.91 -16.84 -20.31
C PRO A 7 20.28 -16.36 -18.89
N ILE A 8 19.71 -15.25 -18.43
CA ILE A 8 19.87 -14.68 -17.08
C ILE A 8 18.62 -14.98 -16.23
N GLN A 9 17.71 -15.84 -16.71
CA GLN A 9 16.56 -16.30 -15.96
C GLN A 9 17.01 -17.16 -14.78
N MET A 10 16.71 -16.74 -13.56
CA MET A 10 16.72 -17.63 -12.41
C MET A 10 15.31 -18.21 -12.24
N LYS A 11 15.20 -19.54 -12.14
CA LYS A 11 13.95 -20.19 -11.73
C LYS A 11 13.70 -19.81 -10.27
N CYS A 12 12.62 -19.08 -10.01
CA CYS A 12 12.12 -18.82 -8.67
C CYS A 12 10.93 -19.74 -8.43
N PHE A 13 10.94 -20.48 -7.33
CA PHE A 13 9.87 -21.39 -6.98
C PHE A 13 8.68 -20.60 -6.43
N ALA A 14 7.57 -20.56 -7.17
CA ALA A 14 6.40 -19.80 -6.76
C ALA A 14 5.54 -20.56 -5.75
N ALA A 15 4.89 -19.83 -4.84
CA ALA A 15 4.11 -20.39 -3.74
C ALA A 15 2.96 -21.30 -4.21
N GLU A 16 2.40 -21.01 -5.36
CA GLU A 16 1.28 -21.73 -5.97
C GLU A 16 1.70 -22.91 -6.88
N GLU A 17 3.00 -23.14 -7.11
CA GLU A 17 3.47 -24.28 -7.93
C GLU A 17 3.07 -25.63 -7.30
N GLN A 18 2.85 -26.66 -8.12
CA GLN A 18 2.35 -27.97 -7.67
C GLN A 18 3.22 -28.65 -6.60
N GLU A 19 4.54 -28.47 -6.69
CA GLU A 19 5.50 -29.05 -5.73
C GLU A 19 5.60 -28.20 -4.44
N SER A 20 4.95 -27.03 -4.39
CA SER A 20 5.02 -26.14 -3.24
C SER A 20 4.26 -26.73 -2.06
N PRO A 21 4.79 -26.64 -0.82
CA PRO A 21 4.04 -27.03 0.39
C PRO A 21 2.76 -26.20 0.58
N TYR A 22 2.59 -25.10 -0.16
CA TYR A 22 1.44 -24.21 -0.09
C TYR A 22 0.42 -24.43 -1.21
N HIS A 23 0.70 -25.33 -2.16
CA HIS A 23 -0.13 -25.54 -3.35
C HIS A 23 -1.60 -25.79 -3.02
N GLU A 24 -1.87 -26.77 -2.15
CA GLU A 24 -3.24 -27.16 -1.82
C GLU A 24 -4.01 -26.05 -1.07
N LYS A 25 -3.33 -25.26 -0.23
CA LYS A 25 -3.97 -24.10 0.43
C LYS A 25 -4.42 -23.05 -0.58
N ILE A 26 -3.57 -22.74 -1.56
CA ILE A 26 -3.89 -21.74 -2.59
C ILE A 26 -4.95 -22.28 -3.56
N LYS A 27 -4.87 -23.56 -3.91
CA LYS A 27 -5.82 -24.22 -4.81
C LYS A 27 -7.24 -24.34 -4.23
N GLN A 28 -7.35 -24.49 -2.91
CA GLN A 28 -8.62 -24.58 -2.19
C GLN A 28 -9.16 -23.20 -1.75
N PHE A 29 -8.50 -22.10 -2.16
CA PHE A 29 -8.94 -20.75 -1.81
C PHE A 29 -10.34 -20.45 -2.39
N GLU A 30 -11.23 -19.95 -1.54
CA GLU A 30 -12.58 -19.53 -1.94
C GLU A 30 -12.79 -18.02 -1.83
N SER A 31 -12.32 -17.41 -0.73
CA SER A 31 -12.56 -16.00 -0.42
C SER A 31 -11.56 -15.45 0.60
N LEU A 32 -11.32 -14.14 0.55
CA LEU A 32 -10.54 -13.41 1.54
C LEU A 32 -11.29 -13.15 2.85
N GLU A 33 -12.61 -13.42 2.90
CA GLU A 33 -13.45 -13.30 4.11
C GLU A 33 -13.33 -11.91 4.77
N GLY A 34 -13.22 -10.87 3.95
CA GLY A 34 -13.08 -9.48 4.39
C GLY A 34 -11.68 -9.10 4.91
N SER A 35 -10.65 -9.94 4.72
CA SER A 35 -9.26 -9.63 5.10
C SER A 35 -8.82 -8.25 4.62
N LEU A 36 -8.02 -7.55 5.43
CA LEU A 36 -7.72 -6.12 5.22
C LEU A 36 -6.44 -5.91 4.41
N PHE A 37 -6.56 -5.10 3.37
CA PHE A 37 -5.46 -4.75 2.48
C PHE A 37 -5.33 -3.24 2.31
N ILE A 38 -4.13 -2.72 2.51
CA ILE A 38 -3.81 -1.31 2.31
C ILE A 38 -3.00 -1.18 1.03
N VAL A 39 -3.48 -0.39 0.06
CA VAL A 39 -2.83 -0.23 -1.24
C VAL A 39 -2.28 1.19 -1.37
N GLY A 40 -0.96 1.32 -1.52
CA GLY A 40 -0.28 2.60 -1.72
C GLY A 40 0.40 2.71 -3.08
N THR A 41 0.66 3.95 -3.49
CA THR A 41 1.23 4.28 -4.81
C THR A 41 2.74 4.55 -4.79
N LEU A 42 3.37 4.49 -3.61
CA LEU A 42 4.80 4.74 -3.44
C LEU A 42 5.40 3.74 -2.46
N HIS A 43 6.62 3.27 -2.74
CA HIS A 43 7.39 2.45 -1.82
C HIS A 43 7.61 3.13 -0.45
N SER A 44 7.74 4.47 -0.44
CA SER A 44 7.95 5.26 0.78
C SER A 44 6.75 5.26 1.74
N MET A 45 5.57 4.80 1.29
CA MET A 45 4.37 4.68 2.14
C MET A 45 4.42 3.47 3.07
N LEU A 46 5.19 2.43 2.74
CA LEU A 46 5.24 1.19 3.50
C LEU A 46 5.64 1.41 4.97
N ALA A 47 6.77 2.07 5.19
CA ALA A 47 7.32 2.21 6.55
C ALA A 47 6.45 3.04 7.49
N PRO A 48 5.96 4.25 7.12
CA PRO A 48 5.13 5.04 8.02
C PRO A 48 3.80 4.35 8.37
N VAL A 49 3.14 3.70 7.39
CA VAL A 49 1.88 2.98 7.64
C VAL A 49 2.11 1.79 8.57
N ALA A 50 3.11 0.95 8.28
CA ALA A 50 3.42 -0.21 9.11
C ALA A 50 3.83 0.20 10.54
N ALA A 51 4.62 1.26 10.66
CA ALA A 51 5.02 1.82 11.95
C ALA A 51 3.82 2.32 12.76
N MET A 52 2.87 3.01 12.13
CA MET A 52 1.66 3.48 12.81
C MET A 52 0.78 2.33 13.30
N ILE A 53 0.58 1.31 12.46
CA ILE A 53 -0.18 0.11 12.83
C ILE A 53 0.46 -0.54 14.08
N LYS A 54 1.76 -0.84 14.04
CA LYS A 54 2.50 -1.43 15.18
C LYS A 54 2.60 -0.50 16.39
N TYR A 55 2.57 0.82 16.19
CA TYR A 55 2.55 1.79 17.27
C TYR A 55 1.26 1.69 18.09
N ILE A 56 0.12 1.56 17.40
CA ILE A 56 -1.21 1.42 18.02
C ILE A 56 -1.41 0.02 18.59
N ASP A 57 -1.07 -1.02 17.82
CA ASP A 57 -1.20 -2.41 18.24
C ASP A 57 0.02 -3.24 17.77
N PRO A 58 0.95 -3.55 18.68
CA PRO A 58 2.16 -4.29 18.32
C PRO A 58 1.90 -5.76 17.96
N SER A 59 0.72 -6.30 18.30
CA SER A 59 0.37 -7.71 18.06
C SER A 59 -0.03 -8.02 16.62
N VAL A 60 -0.48 -7.01 15.87
CA VAL A 60 -0.97 -7.13 14.49
C VAL A 60 0.12 -7.62 13.55
N LYS A 61 -0.13 -8.71 12.82
CA LYS A 61 0.78 -9.28 11.82
C LYS A 61 0.61 -8.57 10.48
N ILE A 62 1.68 -7.95 10.02
CA ILE A 62 1.75 -7.16 8.80
C ILE A 62 2.61 -7.88 7.76
N ASN A 63 1.99 -8.29 6.67
CA ASN A 63 2.72 -8.74 5.47
C ASN A 63 2.85 -7.61 4.46
N TYR A 64 3.94 -7.63 3.68
CA TYR A 64 4.17 -6.69 2.59
C TYR A 64 4.18 -7.40 1.23
N ILE A 65 3.32 -7.00 0.30
CA ILE A 65 3.40 -7.39 -1.11
C ILE A 65 4.10 -6.29 -1.89
N MET A 66 5.25 -6.62 -2.46
CA MET A 66 5.98 -5.78 -3.41
C MET A 66 5.57 -6.13 -4.84
N THR A 67 5.00 -5.15 -5.55
CA THR A 67 4.68 -5.29 -6.98
C THR A 67 5.89 -5.02 -7.85
N ASP A 68 5.81 -5.41 -9.13
CA ASP A 68 6.87 -5.27 -10.14
C ASP A 68 6.84 -3.95 -10.90
N ALA A 69 5.93 -3.06 -10.52
CA ALA A 69 5.87 -1.66 -10.94
C ALA A 69 7.22 -0.94 -10.77
N GLY A 70 7.96 -1.28 -9.70
CA GLY A 70 9.37 -0.95 -9.55
C GLY A 70 10.24 -2.14 -9.96
N ALA A 71 11.22 -1.93 -10.84
CA ALA A 71 12.02 -3.02 -11.42
C ALA A 71 13.16 -3.54 -10.51
N LEU A 72 13.38 -2.92 -9.34
CA LEU A 72 14.49 -3.23 -8.44
C LEU A 72 14.20 -4.43 -7.52
N PRO A 73 15.20 -5.30 -7.25
CA PRO A 73 15.05 -6.37 -6.25
C PRO A 73 14.73 -5.82 -4.86
N ILE A 74 13.97 -6.58 -4.08
CA ILE A 74 13.56 -6.14 -2.73
C ILE A 74 14.77 -5.92 -1.80
N HIS A 75 15.85 -6.67 -2.02
CA HIS A 75 17.13 -6.55 -1.32
C HIS A 75 17.78 -5.17 -1.45
N PHE A 76 17.43 -4.39 -2.48
CA PHE A 76 17.89 -3.02 -2.63
C PHE A 76 17.23 -2.07 -1.61
N SER A 77 16.05 -2.43 -1.11
CA SER A 77 15.34 -1.64 -0.11
C SER A 77 15.93 -1.81 1.28
N LYS A 78 16.70 -0.80 1.71
CA LYS A 78 17.12 -0.67 3.11
C LYS A 78 15.91 -0.57 4.05
N THR A 79 14.81 0.03 3.58
CA THR A 79 13.56 0.17 4.34
C THR A 79 12.98 -1.20 4.68
N VAL A 80 12.80 -2.08 3.68
CA VAL A 80 12.25 -3.42 3.94
C VAL A 80 13.15 -4.21 4.89
N LYS A 81 14.47 -4.17 4.68
CA LYS A 81 15.44 -4.82 5.58
C LYS A 81 15.30 -4.33 7.02
N ASP A 82 15.18 -3.02 7.22
CA ASP A 82 15.06 -2.40 8.55
C ASP A 82 13.72 -2.74 9.23
N LEU A 83 12.61 -2.69 8.49
CA LEU A 83 11.28 -3.06 9.00
C LEU A 83 11.23 -4.52 9.44
N LYS A 84 11.80 -5.44 8.65
CA LYS A 84 11.91 -6.86 9.02
C LYS A 84 12.77 -7.07 10.26
N ALA A 85 13.95 -6.44 10.30
CA ALA A 85 14.88 -6.57 11.44
C ALA A 85 14.25 -6.06 12.75
N LYS A 86 13.33 -5.10 12.68
CA LYS A 86 12.60 -4.54 13.82
C LYS A 86 11.29 -5.26 14.12
N GLY A 87 10.93 -6.30 13.37
CA GLY A 87 9.66 -7.02 13.54
C GLY A 87 8.41 -6.17 13.27
N ILE A 88 8.54 -5.13 12.44
CA ILE A 88 7.43 -4.24 12.07
C ILE A 88 6.59 -4.87 10.95
N ILE A 89 7.26 -5.60 10.06
CA ILE A 89 6.61 -6.49 9.08
C ILE A 89 7.19 -7.89 9.25
N GLU A 90 6.34 -8.89 9.11
CA GLU A 90 6.64 -10.29 9.38
C GLU A 90 7.26 -10.94 8.14
N ASN A 91 6.57 -10.82 7.01
CA ASN A 91 6.97 -11.45 5.76
C ASN A 91 6.78 -10.53 4.56
N THR A 92 7.49 -10.86 3.49
CA THR A 92 7.46 -10.16 2.21
C THR A 92 7.11 -11.12 1.09
N ILE A 93 6.26 -10.65 0.18
CA ILE A 93 5.84 -11.39 -1.01
C ILE A 93 6.20 -10.56 -2.23
N THR A 94 6.85 -11.16 -3.22
CA THR A 94 7.11 -10.52 -4.51
C THR A 94 6.26 -11.12 -5.61
N VAL A 95 5.55 -10.26 -6.34
CA VAL A 95 4.63 -10.66 -7.42
C VAL A 95 5.12 -10.19 -8.80
N GLY A 96 4.65 -10.82 -9.86
CA GLY A 96 5.01 -10.45 -11.24
C GLY A 96 6.50 -10.66 -11.50
N HIS A 97 7.18 -9.63 -11.97
CA HIS A 97 8.62 -9.62 -12.20
C HIS A 97 9.47 -9.09 -11.03
N SER A 98 8.87 -8.62 -9.94
CA SER A 98 9.60 -8.32 -8.70
C SER A 98 10.15 -9.62 -8.11
N PHE A 99 11.17 -9.55 -7.26
CA PHE A 99 11.84 -10.75 -6.76
C PHE A 99 12.67 -10.50 -5.50
N GLY A 100 12.94 -11.59 -4.80
CA GLY A 100 13.73 -11.68 -3.58
C GLY A 100 12.93 -11.59 -2.30
N GLY A 101 11.60 -11.65 -2.35
CA GLY A 101 10.75 -11.74 -1.16
C GLY A 101 10.94 -13.06 -0.42
N ASP A 102 10.38 -13.16 0.79
CA ASP A 102 10.32 -14.43 1.53
C ASP A 102 9.48 -15.48 0.79
N MET A 103 8.53 -14.99 0.00
CA MET A 103 7.69 -15.79 -0.88
C MET A 103 7.59 -15.14 -2.26
N GLU A 104 7.61 -15.97 -3.29
CA GLU A 104 7.48 -15.58 -4.67
C GLU A 104 6.11 -16.01 -5.19
N CYS A 105 5.37 -15.10 -5.81
CA CYS A 105 4.09 -15.41 -6.46
C CYS A 105 4.12 -14.96 -7.93
N VAL A 106 3.29 -15.58 -8.77
CA VAL A 106 3.24 -15.26 -10.21
C VAL A 106 2.62 -13.89 -10.45
N ASN A 107 1.58 -13.52 -9.71
CA ASN A 107 0.83 -12.29 -9.93
C ASN A 107 0.23 -11.73 -8.63
N ILE A 108 -0.48 -10.60 -8.72
CA ILE A 108 -1.07 -9.95 -7.54
C ILE A 108 -2.12 -10.83 -6.85
N TYR A 109 -2.95 -11.57 -7.60
CA TYR A 109 -4.02 -12.40 -7.04
C TYR A 109 -3.46 -13.51 -6.16
N THR A 110 -2.46 -14.23 -6.66
CA THR A 110 -1.75 -15.28 -5.91
C THR A 110 -0.99 -14.71 -4.72
N GLY A 111 -0.39 -13.53 -4.84
CA GLY A 111 0.23 -12.85 -3.70
C GLY A 111 -0.75 -12.47 -2.59
N ILE A 112 -1.93 -11.95 -2.96
CA ILE A 112 -3.03 -11.63 -2.04
C ILE A 112 -3.55 -12.88 -1.33
N ILE A 113 -3.78 -13.97 -2.08
CA ILE A 113 -4.22 -15.24 -1.51
C ILE A 113 -3.17 -15.78 -0.55
N ALA A 114 -1.90 -15.78 -0.95
CA ALA A 114 -0.83 -16.31 -0.14
C ALA A 114 -0.58 -15.48 1.14
N SER A 115 -0.81 -14.16 1.12
CA SER A 115 -0.70 -13.35 2.33
C SER A 115 -1.71 -13.74 3.41
N LYS A 116 -2.92 -14.15 3.01
CA LYS A 116 -3.97 -14.71 3.89
C LYS A 116 -3.71 -16.18 4.22
N GLU A 117 -3.80 -17.06 3.22
CA GLU A 117 -3.90 -18.52 3.43
C GLU A 117 -2.60 -19.17 3.92
N VAL A 118 -1.46 -18.59 3.51
CA VAL A 118 -0.14 -19.13 3.84
C VAL A 118 0.44 -18.41 5.04
N LEU A 119 0.47 -17.07 4.98
CA LEU A 119 1.18 -16.26 5.95
C LEU A 119 0.30 -15.67 7.07
N ASN A 120 -1.02 -15.85 7.01
CA ASN A 120 -1.98 -15.47 8.06
C ASN A 120 -1.79 -14.03 8.58
N SER A 121 -1.66 -13.06 7.68
CA SER A 121 -1.63 -11.64 8.09
C SER A 121 -2.97 -11.17 8.61
N ASP A 122 -2.93 -10.31 9.62
CA ASP A 122 -4.08 -9.50 10.03
C ASP A 122 -4.30 -8.34 9.04
N ILE A 123 -3.20 -7.74 8.57
CA ILE A 123 -3.18 -6.66 7.57
C ILE A 123 -2.09 -6.93 6.53
N THR A 124 -2.41 -6.77 5.24
CA THR A 124 -1.40 -6.78 4.18
C THR A 124 -1.25 -5.39 3.55
N ILE A 125 -0.03 -4.88 3.48
CA ILE A 125 0.30 -3.64 2.78
C ILE A 125 0.81 -3.99 1.37
N ILE A 126 0.27 -3.34 0.34
CA ILE A 126 0.66 -3.52 -1.06
C ILE A 126 1.18 -2.20 -1.60
N THR A 127 2.45 -2.17 -2.00
CA THR A 127 3.07 -1.03 -2.68
C THR A 127 4.15 -1.51 -3.64
N MET A 128 4.43 -0.74 -4.69
CA MET A 128 5.59 -0.97 -5.54
C MET A 128 6.92 -1.04 -4.79
N GLY A 129 7.88 -1.73 -5.40
CA GLY A 129 9.28 -1.61 -5.04
C GLY A 129 9.87 -0.22 -5.34
N PRO A 130 11.12 0.04 -4.96
CA PRO A 130 11.79 1.30 -5.30
C PRO A 130 11.89 1.50 -6.83
N GLY A 131 11.72 2.74 -7.28
CA GLY A 131 11.89 3.13 -8.69
C GLY A 131 10.59 3.49 -9.41
N ILE A 132 9.79 4.40 -8.85
CA ILE A 132 8.59 4.93 -9.52
C ILE A 132 8.94 5.65 -10.82
N VAL A 133 8.13 5.43 -11.86
CA VAL A 133 8.20 6.12 -13.15
C VAL A 133 6.95 6.98 -13.36
N GLY A 134 7.13 8.13 -14.01
CA GLY A 134 6.06 9.00 -14.46
C GLY A 134 6.51 9.78 -15.69
N THR A 135 5.64 9.90 -16.70
CA THR A 135 5.95 10.53 -17.99
C THR A 135 5.15 11.81 -18.24
N ASP A 136 4.51 12.36 -17.20
CA ASP A 136 3.62 13.54 -17.28
C ASP A 136 2.44 13.38 -18.26
N THR A 137 2.10 12.14 -18.60
CA THR A 137 0.87 11.80 -19.35
C THR A 137 -0.16 11.26 -18.39
N LYS A 138 -1.45 11.45 -18.71
CA LYS A 138 -2.57 11.15 -17.81
C LYS A 138 -2.54 9.77 -17.18
N TYR A 139 -2.08 8.75 -17.92
CA TYR A 139 -2.01 7.36 -17.45
C TYR A 139 -0.58 6.80 -17.37
N GLY A 140 0.43 7.57 -17.79
CA GLY A 140 1.82 7.13 -17.88
C GLY A 140 2.57 7.27 -16.55
N PHE A 141 2.09 6.63 -15.50
CA PHE A 141 2.78 6.60 -14.21
C PHE A 141 2.56 5.25 -13.51
N THR A 142 3.61 4.76 -12.86
CA THR A 142 3.64 3.40 -12.28
C THR A 142 2.55 3.19 -11.23
N GLY A 143 2.27 4.21 -10.40
CA GLY A 143 1.31 4.12 -9.30
C GLY A 143 -0.14 3.86 -9.74
N ILE A 144 -0.44 3.92 -11.05
CA ILE A 144 -1.75 3.62 -11.61
C ILE A 144 -2.23 2.21 -11.25
N GLU A 145 -1.30 1.30 -10.94
CA GLU A 145 -1.59 -0.07 -10.52
C GLU A 145 -2.46 -0.16 -9.27
N GLN A 146 -2.46 0.86 -8.39
CA GLN A 146 -3.32 0.90 -7.21
C GLN A 146 -4.78 0.62 -7.58
N GLY A 147 -5.21 1.06 -8.77
CA GLY A 147 -6.57 0.86 -9.26
C GLY A 147 -6.97 -0.61 -9.39
N TYR A 148 -6.30 -1.36 -10.26
CA TYR A 148 -6.66 -2.76 -10.50
C TYR A 148 -6.32 -3.66 -9.30
N ILE A 149 -5.36 -3.27 -8.45
CA ILE A 149 -5.04 -4.01 -7.22
C ILE A 149 -6.20 -3.92 -6.23
N ILE A 150 -6.81 -2.74 -6.07
CA ILE A 150 -8.03 -2.56 -5.27
C ILE A 150 -9.16 -3.44 -5.82
N ASP A 151 -9.36 -3.44 -7.14
CA ASP A 151 -10.38 -4.28 -7.77
C ASP A 151 -10.10 -5.77 -7.55
N ALA A 152 -8.84 -6.21 -7.64
CA ALA A 152 -8.44 -7.58 -7.36
C ALA A 152 -8.76 -8.01 -5.91
N ILE A 153 -8.42 -7.18 -4.93
CA ILE A 153 -8.75 -7.43 -3.51
C ILE A 153 -10.26 -7.60 -3.34
N ASN A 154 -11.03 -6.66 -3.87
CA ASN A 154 -12.47 -6.64 -3.71
C ASN A 154 -13.15 -7.81 -4.44
N SER A 155 -12.69 -8.18 -5.63
CA SER A 155 -13.19 -9.35 -6.38
C SER A 155 -12.93 -10.67 -5.67
N LEU A 156 -11.88 -10.76 -4.84
CA LEU A 156 -11.59 -11.93 -4.02
C LEU A 156 -12.28 -11.89 -2.64
N GLY A 157 -13.20 -10.94 -2.40
CA GLY A 157 -13.93 -10.82 -1.15
C GLY A 157 -13.15 -10.17 0.00
N GLY A 158 -12.11 -9.41 -0.30
CA GLY A 158 -11.30 -8.68 0.68
C GLY A 158 -11.81 -7.27 0.93
N THR A 159 -11.25 -6.62 1.95
CA THR A 159 -11.54 -5.22 2.29
C THR A 159 -10.34 -4.35 1.92
N SER A 160 -10.50 -3.49 0.92
CA SER A 160 -9.45 -2.57 0.46
C SER A 160 -9.48 -1.22 1.16
N ILE A 161 -8.29 -0.69 1.46
CA ILE A 161 -8.03 0.67 1.92
C ILE A 161 -7.06 1.33 0.93
N ALA A 162 -7.49 2.37 0.24
CA ALA A 162 -6.64 3.15 -0.65
C ALA A 162 -5.90 4.24 0.13
N ILE A 163 -4.59 4.34 -0.08
CA ILE A 163 -3.79 5.49 0.37
C ILE A 163 -3.82 6.57 -0.71
N PRO A 164 -4.55 7.69 -0.53
CA PRO A 164 -4.38 8.85 -1.39
C PRO A 164 -3.04 9.50 -1.09
N ARG A 165 -2.37 10.00 -2.13
CA ARG A 165 -1.22 10.88 -1.95
C ARG A 165 -1.73 12.30 -1.75
N ILE A 166 -1.54 12.83 -0.55
CA ILE A 166 -1.91 14.19 -0.18
C ILE A 166 -0.66 14.96 0.19
N SER A 167 -0.53 16.21 -0.27
CA SER A 167 0.59 17.08 0.07
C SER A 167 0.20 18.54 -0.14
N PHE A 168 0.67 19.43 0.72
CA PHE A 168 0.57 20.89 0.54
C PHE A 168 1.95 21.56 0.44
N ALA A 169 3.02 20.76 0.42
CA ALA A 169 4.39 21.23 0.43
C ALA A 169 4.87 21.82 -0.91
N ASP A 170 4.18 21.52 -2.02
CA ASP A 170 4.47 22.15 -3.31
C ASP A 170 3.68 23.45 -3.47
N LYS A 171 4.36 24.53 -3.87
CA LYS A 171 3.73 25.85 -4.05
C LYS A 171 2.78 25.91 -5.25
N ARG A 172 2.93 25.02 -6.23
CA ARG A 172 2.12 25.01 -7.45
C ARG A 172 0.75 24.42 -7.15
N GLU A 173 -0.31 25.14 -7.52
CA GLU A 173 -1.71 24.77 -7.22
C GLU A 173 -2.07 23.33 -7.58
N ARG A 174 -1.67 22.83 -8.76
CA ARG A 174 -1.96 21.45 -9.21
C ARG A 174 -1.32 20.34 -8.37
N HIS A 175 -0.40 20.68 -7.47
CA HIS A 175 0.30 19.75 -6.60
C HIS A 175 -0.11 19.89 -5.12
N LYS A 176 -1.11 20.74 -4.83
CA LYS A 176 -1.71 20.88 -3.50
C LYS A 176 -2.89 19.92 -3.32
N GLY A 177 -3.09 19.47 -2.08
CA GLY A 177 -4.16 18.56 -1.71
C GLY A 177 -3.97 17.15 -2.25
N ILE A 178 -5.05 16.51 -2.70
CA ILE A 178 -5.03 15.17 -3.31
C ILE A 178 -4.33 15.27 -4.65
N SER A 179 -3.30 14.45 -4.84
CA SER A 179 -2.55 14.44 -6.09
C SER A 179 -3.43 14.04 -7.29
N HIS A 180 -3.18 14.64 -8.45
CA HIS A 180 -3.91 14.29 -9.68
C HIS A 180 -3.80 12.79 -10.01
N HIS A 181 -2.67 12.14 -9.75
CA HIS A 181 -2.53 10.68 -9.89
C HIS A 181 -3.55 9.93 -9.01
N SER A 182 -3.69 10.31 -7.74
CA SER A 182 -4.67 9.68 -6.84
C SER A 182 -6.10 9.94 -7.30
N ILE A 183 -6.41 11.15 -7.78
CA ILE A 183 -7.72 11.46 -8.35
C ILE A 183 -7.97 10.60 -9.59
N THR A 184 -7.03 10.50 -10.53
CA THR A 184 -7.17 9.67 -11.73
C THR A 184 -7.40 8.20 -11.38
N ILE A 185 -6.63 7.64 -10.45
CA ILE A 185 -6.79 6.25 -10.00
C ILE A 185 -8.20 6.02 -9.45
N LEU A 186 -8.59 6.78 -8.43
CA LEU A 186 -9.85 6.58 -7.72
C LEU A 186 -11.07 6.91 -8.59
N ASN A 187 -10.97 7.96 -9.40
CA ASN A 187 -12.10 8.43 -10.19
C ASN A 187 -12.32 7.61 -11.48
N GLU A 188 -11.24 7.17 -12.14
CA GLU A 188 -11.32 6.59 -13.50
C GLU A 188 -10.90 5.13 -13.58
N ILE A 189 -9.93 4.69 -12.76
CA ILE A 189 -9.33 3.35 -12.87
C ILE A 189 -10.07 2.35 -12.00
N VAL A 190 -10.19 2.63 -10.69
CA VAL A 190 -10.89 1.77 -9.73
C VAL A 190 -12.34 1.58 -10.17
N LYS A 191 -12.80 0.32 -10.26
CA LYS A 191 -14.18 -0.01 -10.64
C LYS A 191 -15.06 -0.43 -9.47
N SER A 192 -14.44 -0.89 -8.38
CA SER A 192 -15.12 -1.32 -7.16
C SER A 192 -15.08 -0.25 -6.05
N ARG A 193 -15.99 -0.33 -5.08
CA ARG A 193 -15.98 0.59 -3.93
C ARG A 193 -14.81 0.25 -2.99
N THR A 194 -14.05 1.25 -2.56
CA THR A 194 -12.94 1.10 -1.59
C THR A 194 -13.06 2.10 -0.44
N ASN A 195 -12.30 1.90 0.63
CA ASN A 195 -12.17 2.86 1.72
C ASN A 195 -11.03 3.83 1.40
N VAL A 196 -11.33 5.11 1.24
CA VAL A 196 -10.32 6.16 1.00
C VAL A 196 -10.15 6.93 2.30
N VAL A 197 -8.97 6.84 2.91
CA VAL A 197 -8.70 7.49 4.20
C VAL A 197 -8.11 8.88 3.98
N MET A 198 -8.77 9.87 4.56
CA MET A 198 -8.41 11.28 4.55
C MET A 198 -7.91 11.69 5.94
N PRO A 199 -6.80 12.43 6.05
CA PRO A 199 -6.33 12.91 7.35
C PRO A 199 -7.24 14.02 7.87
N LYS A 200 -7.43 14.08 9.18
CA LYS A 200 -7.91 15.28 9.86
C LYS A 200 -6.74 16.28 9.96
N ILE A 201 -6.88 17.42 9.29
CA ILE A 201 -5.89 18.51 9.26
C ILE A 201 -6.60 19.85 9.50
N ASN A 202 -5.87 20.97 9.41
CA ASN A 202 -6.45 22.30 9.62
C ASN A 202 -7.65 22.58 8.68
N ASP A 203 -8.56 23.45 9.12
CA ASP A 203 -9.84 23.70 8.45
C ASP A 203 -9.69 24.21 7.01
N GLU A 204 -8.66 25.01 6.71
CA GLU A 204 -8.42 25.53 5.36
C GLU A 204 -8.06 24.40 4.38
N ASN A 205 -7.09 23.56 4.77
CA ASN A 205 -6.70 22.41 3.96
C ASN A 205 -7.83 21.37 3.88
N MET A 206 -8.59 21.16 4.95
CA MET A 206 -9.78 20.29 4.92
C MET A 206 -10.83 20.76 3.91
N LYS A 207 -11.14 22.07 3.87
CA LYS A 207 -12.04 22.64 2.86
C LYS A 207 -11.53 22.41 1.45
N TYR A 208 -10.22 22.53 1.23
CA TYR A 208 -9.60 22.27 -0.07
C TYR A 208 -9.76 20.79 -0.48
N LEU A 209 -9.45 19.84 0.43
CA LEU A 209 -9.59 18.41 0.16
C LEU A 209 -11.05 18.02 -0.11
N ASN A 210 -11.99 18.53 0.68
CA ASN A 210 -13.42 18.27 0.49
C ASN A 210 -13.91 18.78 -0.85
N LYS A 211 -13.47 19.97 -1.26
CA LYS A 211 -13.77 20.50 -2.59
C LYS A 211 -13.26 19.58 -3.69
N GLN A 212 -12.01 19.11 -3.60
CA GLN A 212 -11.47 18.15 -4.58
C GLN A 212 -12.26 16.85 -4.64
N ILE A 213 -12.75 16.34 -3.50
CA ILE A 213 -13.59 15.13 -3.43
C ILE A 213 -14.91 15.36 -4.17
N THR A 214 -15.61 16.46 -3.85
CA THR A 214 -16.92 16.78 -4.44
C THR A 214 -16.81 17.12 -5.92
N ASP A 215 -15.76 17.84 -6.36
CA ASP A 215 -15.57 18.23 -7.77
C ASP A 215 -15.49 17.01 -8.72
N VAL A 216 -15.11 15.84 -8.22
CA VAL A 216 -15.04 14.58 -8.98
C VAL A 216 -15.98 13.47 -8.45
N ASN A 217 -16.90 13.81 -7.54
CA ASN A 217 -17.87 12.88 -6.90
C ASN A 217 -17.20 11.61 -6.34
N LEU A 218 -16.06 11.78 -5.64
CA LEU A 218 -15.32 10.64 -5.09
C LEU A 218 -16.07 9.95 -3.94
N ASP A 219 -16.87 10.70 -3.20
CA ASP A 219 -17.72 10.23 -2.10
C ASP A 219 -18.91 9.39 -2.56
N ASP A 220 -19.42 9.64 -3.77
CA ASP A 220 -20.41 8.76 -4.39
C ASP A 220 -19.80 7.40 -4.78
N LYS A 221 -18.54 7.38 -5.20
CA LYS A 221 -17.82 6.19 -5.68
C LYS A 221 -17.20 5.35 -4.58
N HIS A 222 -16.75 5.99 -3.50
CA HIS A 222 -15.94 5.37 -2.46
C HIS A 222 -16.42 5.72 -1.07
N ARG A 223 -16.00 4.94 -0.06
CA ARG A 223 -16.25 5.29 1.33
C ARG A 223 -15.13 6.20 1.81
N ILE A 224 -15.43 7.48 2.00
CA ILE A 224 -14.46 8.44 2.56
C ILE A 224 -14.45 8.29 4.08
N ILE A 225 -13.27 8.06 4.66
CA ILE A 225 -13.07 7.94 6.11
C ILE A 225 -12.12 9.05 6.55
N TYR A 226 -12.57 9.90 7.46
CA TYR A 226 -11.72 10.92 8.06
C TYR A 226 -11.13 10.41 9.37
N GLU A 227 -9.82 10.31 9.44
CA GLU A 227 -9.11 9.79 10.61
C GLU A 227 -7.94 10.69 11.02
N ASP A 228 -7.67 10.73 12.30
CA ASP A 228 -6.52 11.45 12.85
C ASP A 228 -5.22 10.63 12.64
N GLY A 229 -4.18 11.32 12.18
CA GLY A 229 -2.87 10.73 11.91
C GLY A 229 -1.71 11.46 12.58
N GLU A 230 -1.98 12.34 13.54
CA GLU A 230 -0.96 13.21 14.13
C GLU A 230 0.16 12.42 14.84
N GLN A 231 -0.16 11.26 15.42
CA GLN A 231 0.80 10.41 16.14
C GLN A 231 1.86 9.72 15.26
N ILE A 232 1.85 9.98 13.94
CA ILE A 232 2.79 9.36 13.01
C ILE A 232 4.25 9.70 13.34
N LYS A 233 4.52 10.90 13.88
CA LYS A 233 5.88 11.32 14.22
C LYS A 233 6.42 10.49 15.39
N GLU A 234 5.60 10.27 16.41
CA GLU A 234 5.86 9.43 17.57
C GLU A 234 6.07 7.97 17.14
N ALA A 235 5.23 7.46 16.24
CA ALA A 235 5.39 6.12 15.68
C ALA A 235 6.73 5.94 14.95
N LEU A 236 7.09 6.88 14.07
CA LEU A 236 8.36 6.85 13.35
C LEU A 236 9.56 6.94 14.31
N ASN A 237 9.46 7.77 15.35
CA ASN A 237 10.51 7.92 16.37
C ASN A 237 10.66 6.67 17.24
N LYS A 238 9.56 6.03 17.66
CA LYS A 238 9.57 4.78 18.45
C LYS A 238 10.40 3.69 17.77
N TYR A 239 10.29 3.59 16.46
CA TYR A 239 11.01 2.61 15.65
C TYR A 239 12.30 3.14 15.03
N ASN A 240 12.73 4.37 15.34
CA ASN A 240 13.90 5.03 14.76
C ASN A 240 13.93 4.95 13.22
N LEU A 241 12.81 5.27 12.58
CA LEU A 241 12.63 5.21 11.13
C LEU A 241 12.86 6.59 10.50
N LYS A 242 13.99 6.75 9.83
CA LYS A 242 14.34 7.99 9.10
C LYS A 242 13.83 7.90 7.66
N ILE A 243 12.54 8.12 7.47
CA ILE A 243 11.89 7.99 6.16
C ILE A 243 11.85 9.34 5.45
N LYS A 244 12.17 9.31 4.15
CA LYS A 244 11.96 10.42 3.23
C LYS A 244 11.10 9.97 2.06
N THR A 245 10.32 10.88 1.51
CA THR A 245 9.52 10.69 0.29
C THR A 245 9.86 11.82 -0.68
N MET A 246 10.27 11.49 -1.91
CA MET A 246 10.68 12.50 -2.91
C MET A 246 11.72 13.51 -2.36
N GLY A 247 12.65 13.04 -1.52
CA GLY A 247 13.66 13.88 -0.86
C GLY A 247 13.22 14.59 0.43
N ARG A 248 11.92 14.61 0.73
CA ARG A 248 11.31 15.32 1.87
C ARG A 248 11.05 14.41 3.07
N GLY A 249 11.44 14.85 4.26
CA GLY A 249 11.08 14.23 5.53
C GLY A 249 9.76 14.74 6.11
N TYR A 250 9.43 14.33 7.33
CA TYR A 250 8.18 14.69 8.01
C TYR A 250 7.95 16.22 8.06
N GLU A 251 8.94 16.99 8.49
CA GLU A 251 8.83 18.46 8.63
C GLU A 251 8.64 19.18 7.28
N GLU A 252 9.04 18.54 6.18
CA GLU A 252 8.99 19.13 4.84
C GLU A 252 7.68 18.80 4.10
N ASP A 253 6.93 17.79 4.55
CA ASP A 253 5.68 17.33 3.90
C ASP A 253 4.72 16.69 4.93
N LYS A 254 4.34 17.47 5.95
CA LYS A 254 3.59 16.99 7.12
C LYS A 254 2.32 16.25 6.74
N GLU A 255 1.49 16.81 5.86
CA GLU A 255 0.20 16.23 5.47
C GLU A 255 0.35 14.89 4.76
N PHE A 256 1.43 14.68 4.01
CA PHE A 256 1.73 13.37 3.43
C PHE A 256 1.88 12.32 4.53
N PHE A 257 2.70 12.59 5.55
CA PHE A 257 2.92 11.65 6.66
C PHE A 257 1.69 11.51 7.55
N THR A 258 0.98 12.60 7.87
CA THR A 258 -0.28 12.55 8.63
C THR A 258 -1.32 11.69 7.91
N THR A 259 -1.38 11.73 6.58
CA THR A 259 -2.24 10.81 5.80
C THR A 259 -1.88 9.35 6.05
N LEU A 260 -0.58 9.02 6.07
CA LEU A 260 -0.13 7.65 6.36
C LEU A 260 -0.44 7.21 7.81
N GLY A 261 -0.35 8.14 8.76
CA GLY A 261 -0.81 7.93 10.14
C GLY A 261 -2.31 7.63 10.21
N ALA A 262 -3.11 8.44 9.52
CA ALA A 262 -4.57 8.27 9.47
C ALA A 262 -4.95 6.92 8.86
N VAL A 263 -4.29 6.50 7.78
CA VAL A 263 -4.46 5.17 7.16
C VAL A 263 -4.16 4.06 8.17
N GLY A 264 -3.02 4.13 8.87
CA GLY A 264 -2.63 3.10 9.84
C GLY A 264 -3.63 2.98 10.98
N LYS A 265 -4.13 4.11 11.50
CA LYS A 265 -5.16 4.13 12.55
C LYS A 265 -6.51 3.62 12.06
N SER A 266 -6.94 4.05 10.87
CA SER A 266 -8.19 3.58 10.26
C SER A 266 -8.15 2.07 10.01
N ALA A 267 -7.02 1.52 9.59
CA ALA A 267 -6.86 0.08 9.39
C ALA A 267 -7.01 -0.72 10.69
N ILE A 268 -6.47 -0.22 11.81
CA ILE A 268 -6.68 -0.83 13.14
C ILE A 268 -8.16 -0.78 13.56
N ASN A 269 -8.83 0.35 13.35
CA ASN A 269 -10.24 0.49 13.69
C ASN A 269 -11.11 -0.50 12.88
N LEU A 270 -10.88 -0.59 11.57
CA LEU A 270 -11.55 -1.56 10.70
C LEU A 270 -11.22 -3.00 11.05
N LEU A 271 -10.01 -3.29 11.54
CA LEU A 271 -9.63 -4.63 12.00
C LEU A 271 -10.41 -5.01 13.27
N LYS A 272 -10.56 -4.08 14.22
CA LYS A 272 -11.31 -4.31 15.46
C LYS A 272 -12.81 -4.48 15.24
N ASP A 273 -13.40 -3.75 14.29
CA ASP A 273 -14.82 -3.88 13.95
C ASP A 273 -15.18 -5.27 13.36
N ARG A 274 -14.18 -6.10 13.02
CA ARG A 274 -14.35 -7.47 12.50
C ARG A 274 -14.27 -8.56 13.58
N LEU A 275 -13.71 -8.25 14.75
CA LEU A 275 -13.51 -9.19 15.86
C LEU A 275 -14.69 -9.16 16.83
#